data_AF-A0A4P6UWQ4-F1
#
_entry.id   AF-A0A4P6UWQ4-F1
#
_cell.length_a   1.000
_cell.length_b   1.000
_cell.length_c   1.000
_cell.angle_alpha   90.00
_cell.angle_beta   90.00
_cell.angle_gamma   90.00
#
_symmetry.space_group_name_H-M   'P 1'
#
loop_
_entity.id
_entity.type
_entity.pdbx_description
1 polymer ?
#
loop_
_entity_poly.entity_id
_entity_poly.type
_entity_poly.pdbx_seq_one_letter_code
_entity_poly.pdbx_strand_id
1 'polypeptide(L)'
;MTRRSLLLLSGALMAVPVAAYGGGLLACRAVPRNTPAFFAGADQQTLRIFGRAVVREAPEYRCARRIADELGSKALLAQAHRTDCETTRRRLVAEQCSRDFADGDHMIVDGIVVSRTEALLCAMLA
;
A
#
# COMPACT_ATOMS: atom_id res chain seq x y z
N MET A 1 -21.81 44.98 -9.03
CA MET A 1 -20.87 44.11 -9.76
C MET A 1 -19.45 44.37 -9.26
N THR A 2 -18.86 43.43 -8.54
CA THR A 2 -17.43 43.46 -8.17
C THR A 2 -16.95 42.02 -7.95
N ARG A 3 -16.44 41.42 -9.04
CA ARG A 3 -15.99 40.02 -9.17
C ARG A 3 -14.61 39.77 -8.52
N ARG A 4 -14.40 40.10 -7.24
CA ARG A 4 -13.05 40.02 -6.64
C ARG A 4 -12.90 39.25 -5.32
N SER A 5 -13.96 38.63 -4.79
CA SER A 5 -13.90 38.02 -3.45
C SER A 5 -13.94 36.48 -3.43
N LEU A 6 -13.85 35.81 -4.58
CA LEU A 6 -14.05 34.35 -4.68
C LEU A 6 -12.77 33.51 -4.86
N LEU A 7 -11.58 34.11 -4.74
CA LEU A 7 -10.30 33.42 -5.01
C LEU A 7 -9.40 33.20 -3.79
N LEU A 8 -9.94 33.23 -2.56
CA LEU A 8 -9.16 33.00 -1.34
C LEU A 8 -9.59 31.77 -0.52
N LEU A 9 -10.41 30.88 -1.07
CA LEU A 9 -10.92 29.69 -0.37
C LEU A 9 -10.49 28.34 -0.96
N SER A 10 -9.51 28.32 -1.87
CA SER A 10 -9.06 27.11 -2.58
C SER A 10 -7.62 26.69 -2.25
N GLY A 11 -7.04 27.15 -1.13
CA GLY A 11 -5.62 26.94 -0.81
C GLY A 11 -5.28 25.88 0.24
N ALA A 12 -6.26 25.28 0.95
CA ALA A 12 -5.96 24.58 2.22
C ALA A 12 -6.32 23.08 2.28
N LEU A 13 -6.43 22.36 1.14
CA LEU A 13 -6.85 20.95 1.15
C LEU A 13 -5.90 19.97 0.44
N MET A 14 -4.63 20.34 0.20
CA MET A 14 -3.68 19.46 -0.49
C MET A 14 -2.39 19.25 0.31
N ALA A 15 -2.50 18.75 1.54
CA ALA A 15 -1.31 18.39 2.31
C ALA A 15 -1.50 17.25 3.32
N VAL A 16 -2.39 16.28 3.11
CA VAL A 16 -2.35 15.01 3.87
C VAL A 16 -2.90 13.87 2.98
N PRO A 17 -2.02 13.03 2.39
CA PRO A 17 -2.19 11.60 2.67
C PRO A 17 -0.88 10.80 2.72
N VAL A 18 0.28 11.44 2.97
CA VAL A 18 1.56 10.68 3.04
C VAL A 18 1.77 10.03 4.41
N ALA A 19 1.23 10.61 5.49
CA ALA A 19 1.44 10.10 6.86
C ALA A 19 0.61 8.84 7.18
N ALA A 20 -0.49 8.60 6.46
CA ALA A 20 -1.36 7.44 6.66
C ALA A 20 -0.70 6.11 6.27
N TYR A 21 0.21 6.14 5.30
CA TYR A 21 0.77 4.93 4.72
C TYR A 21 1.97 4.38 5.48
N GLY A 22 2.69 5.24 6.22
CA GLY A 22 3.77 4.81 7.11
C GLY A 22 3.31 3.86 8.23
N GLY A 23 2.05 3.99 8.68
CA GLY A 23 1.46 3.12 9.71
C GLY A 23 1.11 1.70 9.22
N GLY A 24 1.01 1.49 7.90
CA GLY A 24 0.79 0.16 7.31
C GLY A 24 2.01 -0.75 7.44
N LEU A 25 3.21 -0.19 7.58
CA LEU A 25 4.47 -0.95 7.60
C LEU A 25 4.70 -1.67 8.94
N LEU A 26 4.14 -1.17 10.04
CA LEU A 26 4.08 -1.92 11.30
C LEU A 26 3.05 -3.05 11.23
N ALA A 27 2.07 -2.97 10.32
CA ALA A 27 1.00 -3.94 10.22
C ALA A 27 1.43 -5.29 9.58
N CYS A 28 2.58 -5.33 8.91
CA CYS A 28 3.14 -6.59 8.38
C CYS A 28 3.97 -7.37 9.41
N ARG A 29 4.19 -6.83 10.62
CA ARG A 29 5.20 -7.35 11.56
C ARG A 29 4.76 -8.57 12.40
N ALA A 30 3.45 -8.89 12.50
CA ALA A 30 3.02 -10.06 13.28
C ALA A 30 1.68 -10.67 12.82
N VAL A 31 1.66 -11.25 11.62
CA VAL A 31 0.52 -12.04 11.15
C VAL A 31 0.87 -13.54 11.28
N PRO A 32 0.07 -14.35 11.99
CA PRO A 32 0.27 -15.81 12.08
C PRO A 32 -0.03 -16.53 10.76
N ARG A 33 0.76 -17.58 10.50
CA ARG A 33 0.87 -18.34 9.24
C ARG A 33 -0.43 -19.06 8.85
N ASN A 34 -1.06 -18.60 7.78
CA ASN A 34 -1.74 -19.44 6.78
C ASN A 34 -1.71 -18.84 5.36
N THR A 35 -1.03 -17.71 5.18
CA THR A 35 -0.82 -17.00 3.92
C THR A 35 0.65 -16.59 3.88
N PRO A 36 1.35 -16.72 2.74
CA PRO A 36 2.76 -16.35 2.67
C PRO A 36 2.89 -14.83 2.78
N ALA A 37 3.07 -14.32 4.00
CA ALA A 37 3.48 -12.95 4.24
C ALA A 37 4.99 -12.88 3.94
N PHE A 38 5.34 -12.74 2.65
CA PHE A 38 6.71 -12.90 2.15
C PHE A 38 7.69 -11.95 2.84
N PHE A 39 7.21 -10.80 3.29
CA PHE A 39 8.05 -9.78 3.94
C PHE A 39 7.72 -9.51 5.41
N ALA A 40 6.99 -10.41 6.07
CA ALA A 40 6.77 -10.29 7.51
C ALA A 40 8.11 -10.37 8.27
N GLY A 41 8.56 -9.24 8.81
CA GLY A 41 9.83 -9.14 9.55
C GLY A 41 11.03 -8.66 8.74
N ALA A 42 10.86 -8.36 7.44
CA ALA A 42 11.89 -7.68 6.65
C ALA A 42 12.11 -6.25 7.17
N ASP A 43 13.37 -5.81 7.18
CA ASP A 43 13.66 -4.41 7.47
C ASP A 43 13.24 -3.49 6.33
N GLN A 44 13.15 -2.19 6.62
CA GLN A 44 12.71 -1.21 5.63
C GLN A 44 13.64 -1.16 4.41
N GLN A 45 14.94 -1.42 4.57
CA GLN A 45 15.89 -1.42 3.46
C GLN A 45 15.61 -2.56 2.48
N THR A 46 15.31 -3.75 2.99
CA THR A 46 14.93 -4.94 2.22
C THR A 46 13.65 -4.66 1.45
N LEU A 47 12.64 -4.09 2.11
CA LEU A 47 11.39 -3.70 1.45
C LEU A 47 11.60 -2.68 0.33
N ARG A 48 12.50 -1.70 0.53
CA ARG A 48 12.86 -0.71 -0.50
C ARG A 48 13.56 -1.34 -1.70
N ILE A 49 14.49 -2.27 -1.45
CA ILE A 49 15.20 -2.99 -2.52
C ILE A 49 14.17 -3.78 -3.35
N PHE A 50 13.27 -4.51 -2.69
CA PHE A 50 12.22 -5.23 -3.36
C PHE A 50 11.24 -4.30 -4.10
N GLY A 51 10.87 -3.17 -3.49
CA GLY A 51 10.05 -2.15 -4.13
C GLY A 51 10.66 -1.62 -5.42
N ARG A 52 11.98 -1.41 -5.45
CA ARG A 52 12.68 -1.04 -6.69
C ARG A 52 12.65 -2.15 -7.74
N ALA A 53 12.68 -3.42 -7.33
CA ALA A 53 12.49 -4.54 -8.24
C ALA A 53 11.06 -4.55 -8.83
N VAL A 54 10.03 -4.33 -8.01
CA VAL A 54 8.64 -4.19 -8.47
C VAL A 54 8.53 -3.08 -9.53
N VAL A 55 9.12 -1.91 -9.26
CA VAL A 55 9.11 -0.76 -10.17
C VAL A 55 9.93 -1.00 -11.46
N ARG A 56 10.94 -1.86 -11.41
CA ARG A 56 11.70 -2.28 -12.59
C ARG A 56 10.87 -3.17 -13.49
N GLU A 57 10.19 -4.17 -12.93
CA GLU A 57 9.33 -5.11 -13.66
C GLU A 57 8.03 -4.46 -14.16
N ALA A 58 7.49 -3.49 -13.41
CA ALA A 58 6.25 -2.76 -13.74
C ALA A 58 6.46 -1.24 -13.60
N PRO A 59 7.01 -0.57 -14.63
CA PRO A 59 7.37 0.86 -14.59
C PRO A 59 6.22 1.83 -14.30
N GLU A 60 4.98 1.43 -14.54
CA GLU A 60 3.79 2.21 -14.20
C GLU A 60 3.69 2.52 -12.70
N TYR A 61 4.29 1.68 -11.85
CA TYR A 61 4.34 1.86 -10.40
C TYR A 61 5.43 2.82 -9.94
N ARG A 62 6.16 3.48 -10.86
CA ARG A 62 6.92 4.71 -10.51
C ARG A 62 6.01 5.84 -10.04
N CYS A 63 4.74 5.83 -10.46
CA CYS A 63 3.78 6.84 -10.06
C CYS A 63 3.11 6.45 -8.74
N ALA A 64 3.49 7.11 -7.64
CA ALA A 64 2.88 6.89 -6.33
C ALA A 64 1.35 7.05 -6.32
N ARG A 65 0.79 7.96 -7.15
CA ARG A 65 -0.66 8.11 -7.29
C ARG A 65 -1.31 6.84 -7.83
N ARG A 66 -0.71 6.21 -8.85
CA ARG A 66 -1.24 4.97 -9.43
C ARG A 66 -1.25 3.84 -8.40
N ILE A 67 -0.20 3.73 -7.60
CA ILE A 67 -0.16 2.74 -6.51
C ILE A 67 -1.25 3.04 -5.46
N ALA A 68 -1.40 4.30 -5.06
CA ALA A 68 -2.41 4.72 -4.10
C ALA A 68 -3.84 4.49 -4.60
N ASP A 69 -4.11 4.74 -5.89
CA ASP A 69 -5.42 4.50 -6.51
C ASP A 69 -5.75 2.99 -6.51
N GLU A 70 -4.77 2.15 -6.88
CA GLU A 70 -4.96 0.69 -6.93
C GLU A 70 -5.20 0.12 -5.53
N LEU A 71 -4.38 0.49 -4.55
CA LEU A 71 -4.56 0.06 -3.16
C LEU A 71 -5.81 0.66 -2.52
N GLY A 72 -6.17 1.90 -2.87
CA GLY A 72 -7.38 2.57 -2.40
C GLY A 72 -8.66 1.88 -2.87
N SER A 73 -8.60 1.17 -4.00
CA SER A 73 -9.72 0.39 -4.53
C SER A 73 -9.98 -0.91 -3.75
N LYS A 74 -9.00 -1.40 -2.97
CA LYS A 74 -9.11 -2.64 -2.20
C LYS A 74 -9.87 -2.39 -0.89
N ALA A 75 -11.09 -2.94 -0.80
CA ALA A 75 -12.02 -2.69 0.31
C ALA A 75 -11.44 -3.01 1.70
N LEU A 76 -10.65 -4.09 1.82
CA LEU A 76 -10.02 -4.46 3.09
C LEU A 76 -8.90 -3.50 3.49
N LEU A 77 -8.17 -2.92 2.53
CA LEU A 77 -7.17 -1.89 2.81
C LEU A 77 -7.83 -0.57 3.23
N ALA A 78 -8.93 -0.21 2.58
CA ALA A 78 -9.74 0.94 3.00
C ALA A 78 -10.30 0.75 4.42
N GLN A 79 -10.71 -0.47 4.78
CA GLN A 79 -11.12 -0.80 6.15
C GLN A 79 -9.94 -0.76 7.12
N ALA A 80 -8.79 -1.32 6.75
CA ALA A 80 -7.58 -1.33 7.56
C ALA A 80 -7.14 0.11 7.88
N HIS A 81 -7.22 1.01 6.90
CA HIS A 81 -6.88 2.41 7.07
C HIS A 81 -7.74 3.14 8.12
N ARG A 82 -9.02 2.77 8.23
CA ARG A 82 -9.95 3.32 9.23
C ARG A 82 -9.92 2.60 10.58
N THR A 83 -9.05 1.59 10.73
CA THR A 83 -9.00 0.75 11.93
C THR A 83 -7.86 1.19 12.84
N ASP A 84 -8.21 1.63 14.05
CA ASP A 84 -7.22 2.06 15.05
C ASP A 84 -6.51 0.90 15.75
N CYS A 85 -7.18 -0.25 15.89
CA CYS A 85 -6.59 -1.46 16.43
C CYS A 85 -5.53 -2.04 15.48
N GLU A 86 -4.27 -2.03 15.90
CA GLU A 86 -3.16 -2.54 15.10
C GLU A 86 -3.38 -4.01 14.68
N THR A 87 -3.72 -4.88 15.62
CA THR A 87 -3.96 -6.32 15.34
C THR A 87 -5.03 -6.53 14.27
N THR A 88 -6.14 -5.79 14.35
CA THR A 88 -7.21 -5.87 13.35
C THR A 88 -6.75 -5.33 12.00
N ARG A 89 -5.98 -4.23 11.98
CA ARG A 89 -5.36 -3.69 10.76
C ARG A 89 -4.46 -4.73 10.09
N ARG A 90 -3.60 -5.40 10.86
CA ARG A 90 -2.71 -6.48 10.36
C ARG A 90 -3.52 -7.59 9.71
N ARG A 91 -4.58 -8.04 10.39
CA ARG A 91 -5.46 -9.11 9.89
C ARG A 91 -6.14 -8.73 8.58
N LEU A 92 -6.61 -7.49 8.44
CA LEU A 92 -7.27 -7.02 7.22
C LEU A 92 -6.30 -6.96 6.02
N VAL A 93 -5.06 -6.51 6.24
CA VAL A 93 -4.02 -6.53 5.20
C VAL A 93 -3.69 -7.97 4.80
N ALA A 94 -3.49 -8.86 5.77
CA ALA A 94 -3.20 -10.27 5.49
C ALA A 94 -4.33 -10.97 4.73
N GLU A 95 -5.57 -10.70 5.11
CA GLU A 95 -6.76 -11.19 4.41
C GLU A 95 -6.81 -10.66 2.97
N GLN A 96 -6.43 -9.40 2.73
CA GLN A 96 -6.33 -8.88 1.37
C GLN A 96 -5.26 -9.61 0.56
N CYS A 97 -4.07 -9.83 1.12
CA CYS A 97 -3.02 -10.59 0.45
C CYS A 97 -3.45 -12.04 0.15
N SER A 98 -4.22 -12.65 1.06
CA SER A 98 -4.83 -13.98 0.85
C SER A 98 -5.76 -13.99 -0.35
N ARG A 99 -6.64 -12.99 -0.45
CA ARG A 99 -7.59 -12.84 -1.56
C ARG A 99 -6.88 -12.60 -2.88
N ASP A 100 -5.86 -11.74 -2.85
CA ASP A 100 -5.01 -11.49 -4.01
C ASP A 100 -4.45 -12.81 -4.58
N PHE A 101 -3.95 -13.71 -3.74
CA PHE A 101 -3.52 -15.04 -4.19
C PHE A 101 -4.67 -15.92 -4.70
N ALA A 102 -5.79 -15.96 -3.96
CA ALA A 102 -6.95 -16.77 -4.33
C ALA A 102 -7.57 -16.34 -5.68
N ASP A 103 -7.54 -15.05 -5.97
CA ASP A 103 -8.09 -14.44 -7.18
C ASP A 103 -7.07 -14.44 -8.35
N GLY A 104 -5.83 -14.89 -8.11
CA GLY A 104 -4.76 -14.82 -9.10
C GLY A 104 -4.19 -13.41 -9.32
N ASP A 105 -4.52 -12.45 -8.46
CA ASP A 105 -3.98 -11.08 -8.45
C ASP A 105 -2.61 -11.05 -7.75
N HIS A 106 -1.59 -11.55 -8.44
CA HIS A 106 -0.21 -11.62 -7.95
C HIS A 106 0.78 -11.09 -8.98
N MET A 107 2.01 -10.81 -8.53
CA MET A 107 3.13 -10.42 -9.38
C MET A 107 4.27 -11.41 -9.23
N ILE A 108 5.02 -11.62 -10.31
CA ILE A 108 6.30 -12.32 -10.28
C ILE A 108 7.39 -11.27 -10.35
N VAL A 109 8.20 -11.17 -9.29
CA VAL A 109 9.29 -10.19 -9.18
C VAL A 109 10.56 -10.96 -8.85
N ASP A 110 11.55 -10.90 -9.73
CA ASP A 110 12.80 -11.67 -9.60
C ASP A 110 12.58 -13.17 -9.35
N GLY A 111 11.57 -13.74 -10.01
CA GLY A 111 11.20 -15.16 -9.88
C GLY A 111 10.43 -15.51 -8.61
N ILE A 112 10.10 -14.51 -7.77
CA ILE A 112 9.30 -14.68 -6.55
C ILE A 112 7.86 -14.27 -6.84
N VAL A 113 6.91 -15.17 -6.53
CA VAL A 113 5.48 -14.87 -6.61
C VAL A 113 5.05 -14.14 -5.33
N VAL A 114 4.49 -12.95 -5.46
CA VAL A 114 4.02 -12.13 -4.34
C VAL A 114 2.61 -11.62 -4.61
N SER A 115 1.81 -11.41 -3.56
CA SER A 115 0.49 -10.79 -3.75
C SER A 115 0.63 -9.39 -4.36
N ARG A 116 -0.34 -8.97 -5.18
CA ARG A 116 -0.32 -7.62 -5.76
C ARG A 116 -0.22 -6.55 -4.66
N THR A 117 -0.98 -6.72 -3.58
CA THR A 117 -0.94 -5.82 -2.42
C THR A 117 0.46 -5.71 -1.81
N GLU A 118 1.17 -6.82 -1.59
CA GLU A 118 2.54 -6.79 -1.05
C GLU A 118 3.53 -6.09 -2.00
N ALA A 119 3.45 -6.39 -3.29
CA ALA A 119 4.30 -5.74 -4.29
C ALA A 119 4.13 -4.23 -4.27
N LEU A 120 2.88 -3.76 -4.26
CA LEU A 120 2.54 -2.33 -4.25
C LEU A 120 2.92 -1.64 -2.94
N LEU A 121 2.73 -2.32 -1.80
CA LEU A 121 3.21 -1.84 -0.50
C LEU A 121 4.73 -1.62 -0.50
N CYS A 122 5.49 -2.53 -1.11
CA CYS A 122 6.94 -2.38 -1.25
C CYS A 122 7.31 -1.29 -2.27
N ALA A 123 6.63 -1.23 -3.41
CA ALA A 123 6.86 -0.23 -4.46
C ALA A 123 6.68 1.21 -3.95
N MET A 124 5.78 1.44 -2.99
CA MET A 124 5.62 2.74 -2.34
C MET A 124 6.83 3.21 -1.52
N LEU A 125 7.76 2.31 -1.20
CA LEU A 125 8.98 2.64 -0.47
C LEU A 125 10.18 2.90 -1.40
N ALA A 126 10.05 2.53 -2.68
CA ALA A 126 11.14 2.43 -3.66
C ALA A 126 11.87 3.76 -3.92
#